data_AF-A0A510HHC1-F1
#
_entry.id   AF-A0A510HHC1-F1
#
_cell.length_a   1.000
_cell.length_b   1.000
_cell.length_c   1.000
_cell.angle_alpha   90.00
_cell.angle_beta   90.00
_cell.angle_gamma   90.00
#
_symmetry.space_group_name_H-M   'P 1'
#
loop_
_entity.id
_entity.type
_entity.pdbx_description
1 polymer ?
#
loop_
_entity_poly.entity_id
_entity_poly.type
_entity_poly.pdbx_seq_one_letter_code
_entity_poly.pdbx_strand_id
1 'polypeptide(L)'
;MSEAARRLLPLALACTFAAALFGFGAEMFSWRSAYAGEEGRVTLIQISRLAVLVALAVLLALRGGWWGVAAAVGMVFAATAAEWALFPLAYRWAALEDPAGYARRFGEVHRPGYGEWSTYDVIAVGFSAALAQGLRMMAGVNPTGPRDE
;
A
#
# COMPACT_ATOMS: atom_id res chain seq x y z
N MET A 1 24.22 -14.09 0.76
CA MET A 1 22.90 -13.69 1.28
C MET A 1 22.57 -14.55 2.49
N SER A 2 22.30 -13.95 3.66
CA SER A 2 21.92 -14.72 4.84
C SER A 2 20.55 -15.39 4.64
N GLU A 3 20.29 -16.49 5.36
CA GLU A 3 19.03 -17.24 5.27
C GLU A 3 17.79 -16.37 5.59
N ALA A 4 17.97 -15.37 6.45
CA ALA A 4 16.96 -14.35 6.76
C ALA A 4 16.57 -13.50 5.54
N ALA A 5 17.55 -13.10 4.72
CA ALA A 5 17.29 -12.36 3.47
C ALA A 5 16.56 -13.23 2.43
N ARG A 6 16.85 -14.54 2.41
CA ARG A 6 16.21 -15.50 1.50
C ARG A 6 14.75 -15.77 1.87
N ARG A 7 14.38 -15.73 3.16
CA ARG A 7 12.98 -15.83 3.64
C ARG A 7 12.20 -14.51 3.51
N LEU A 8 12.88 -13.36 3.54
CA LEU A 8 12.23 -12.04 3.48
C LEU A 8 11.76 -11.67 2.06
N LEU A 9 12.52 -12.02 1.03
CA LEU A 9 12.18 -11.71 -0.36
C LEU A 9 10.79 -12.20 -0.80
N PRO A 10 10.41 -13.49 -0.64
CA PRO A 10 9.08 -13.96 -1.03
C PRO A 10 7.96 -13.28 -0.23
N LEU A 11 8.20 -12.97 1.05
CA LEU A 11 7.24 -12.24 1.88
C LEU A 11 7.05 -10.80 1.37
N ALA A 12 8.13 -10.11 1.03
CA ALA A 12 8.09 -8.75 0.48
C ALA A 12 7.34 -8.72 -0.85
N LEU A 13 7.58 -9.70 -1.74
CA LEU A 13 6.85 -9.83 -3.00
C LEU A 13 5.35 -10.07 -2.77
N ALA A 14 5.00 -10.98 -1.86
CA ALA A 14 3.60 -11.25 -1.52
C ALA A 14 2.91 -10.02 -0.92
N CYS A 15 3.58 -9.30 -0.02
CA CYS A 15 3.04 -8.06 0.55
C CYS A 15 2.88 -6.97 -0.51
N THR A 16 3.83 -6.85 -1.44
CA THR A 16 3.75 -5.88 -2.55
C THR A 16 2.58 -6.19 -3.47
N PHE A 17 2.40 -7.46 -3.83
CA PHE A 17 1.26 -7.89 -4.63
C PHE A 17 -0.08 -7.64 -3.91
N ALA A 18 -0.17 -7.98 -2.63
CA ALA A 18 -1.37 -7.74 -1.83
C ALA A 18 -1.70 -6.25 -1.72
N ALA A 19 -0.70 -5.41 -1.49
CA ALA A 19 -0.82 -3.96 -1.44
C ALA A 19 -1.33 -3.40 -2.78
N ALA A 20 -0.72 -3.79 -3.90
CA ALA A 20 -1.14 -3.34 -5.22
C ALA A 20 -2.57 -3.77 -5.58
N LEU A 21 -2.95 -5.01 -5.24
CA LEU A 21 -4.30 -5.53 -5.49
C LEU A 21 -5.34 -4.77 -4.67
N PHE A 22 -5.07 -4.56 -3.38
CA PHE A 22 -5.98 -3.82 -2.50
C PHE A 22 -6.09 -2.36 -2.94
N GLY A 23 -4.97 -1.74 -3.29
CA GLY A 23 -4.89 -0.39 -3.84
C GLY A 23 -5.73 -0.19 -5.09
N PHE A 24 -5.60 -1.10 -6.07
CA PHE A 24 -6.41 -1.08 -7.27
C PHE A 24 -7.92 -1.17 -6.96
N GLY A 25 -8.30 -2.06 -6.04
CA GLY A 25 -9.69 -2.19 -5.61
C GLY A 25 -10.20 -0.91 -4.93
N ALA A 26 -9.40 -0.34 -4.02
CA ALA A 26 -9.72 0.91 -3.33
C ALA A 26 -9.96 2.05 -4.33
N GLU A 27 -9.10 2.24 -5.31
CA GLU A 27 -9.28 3.24 -6.36
C GLU A 27 -10.60 3.03 -7.14
N MET A 28 -10.85 1.80 -7.61
CA MET A 28 -12.08 1.48 -8.34
C MET A 28 -13.34 1.79 -7.53
N PHE A 29 -13.38 1.41 -6.24
CA PHE A 29 -14.53 1.67 -5.38
C PHE A 29 -14.62 3.13 -4.93
N SER A 30 -13.50 3.83 -4.78
CA SER A 30 -13.48 5.28 -4.53
C SER A 30 -14.12 6.03 -5.68
N TRP A 31 -13.79 5.71 -6.93
CA TRP A 31 -14.45 6.29 -8.11
C TRP A 31 -15.96 6.04 -8.12
N ARG A 32 -16.39 4.80 -7.83
CA ARG A 32 -17.82 4.46 -7.73
C ARG A 32 -18.55 5.25 -6.64
N SER A 33 -17.92 5.39 -5.49
CA SER A 33 -18.48 6.11 -4.35
C SER A 33 -18.53 7.61 -4.58
N ALA A 34 -17.49 8.18 -5.19
CA ALA A 34 -17.45 9.58 -5.59
C ALA A 34 -18.54 9.89 -6.64
N TYR A 35 -18.77 8.99 -7.60
CA TYR A 35 -19.83 9.13 -8.59
C TYR A 35 -21.22 9.13 -7.95
N ALA A 36 -21.44 8.26 -6.96
CA ALA A 36 -22.68 8.21 -6.17
C ALA A 36 -22.85 9.39 -5.19
N GLY A 37 -21.86 10.29 -5.06
CA GLY A 37 -21.88 11.41 -4.11
C GLY A 37 -21.64 10.99 -2.66
N GLU A 38 -21.07 9.82 -2.43
CA GLU A 38 -20.83 9.25 -1.09
C GLU A 38 -19.41 9.57 -0.58
N GLU A 39 -19.12 10.84 -0.31
CA GLU A 39 -17.79 11.30 0.12
C GLU A 39 -17.26 10.61 1.38
N GLY A 40 -18.16 10.29 2.33
CA GLY A 40 -17.80 9.53 3.53
C GLY A 40 -17.28 8.12 3.21
N ARG A 41 -17.86 7.46 2.20
CA ARG A 41 -17.43 6.13 1.77
C ARG A 41 -16.08 6.18 1.05
N VAL A 42 -15.83 7.24 0.28
CA VAL A 42 -14.51 7.49 -0.35
C VAL A 42 -13.42 7.59 0.72
N THR A 43 -13.65 8.41 1.74
CA THR A 43 -12.71 8.59 2.85
C THR A 43 -12.43 7.26 3.56
N LEU A 44 -13.48 6.49 3.86
CA LEU A 44 -13.35 5.21 4.55
C LEU A 44 -12.55 4.18 3.73
N ILE A 45 -12.77 4.13 2.42
CA ILE A 45 -12.00 3.28 1.50
C ILE A 45 -10.52 3.67 1.51
N GLN A 46 -10.20 4.96 1.41
CA GLN A 46 -8.81 5.42 1.37
C GLN A 46 -8.09 5.23 2.72
N ILE A 47 -8.78 5.42 3.84
CA ILE A 47 -8.24 5.08 5.17
C ILE A 47 -7.99 3.58 5.28
N SER A 48 -8.92 2.74 4.80
CA SER A 48 -8.74 1.28 4.83
C SER A 48 -7.54 0.83 4.00
N ARG A 49 -7.32 1.44 2.83
CA ARG A 49 -6.14 1.23 1.98
C ARG A 49 -4.85 1.56 2.72
N LEU A 50 -4.80 2.74 3.34
CA LEU A 50 -3.64 3.16 4.14
C LEU A 50 -3.38 2.21 5.32
N ALA A 51 -4.43 1.78 6.01
CA ALA A 51 -4.32 0.84 7.12
C ALA A 51 -3.73 -0.52 6.68
N VAL A 52 -4.12 -1.02 5.50
CA VAL A 52 -3.55 -2.25 4.92
C VAL A 52 -2.07 -2.07 4.60
N LEU A 53 -1.68 -0.95 3.98
CA LEU A 53 -0.27 -0.64 3.71
C LEU A 53 0.57 -0.62 5.00
N VAL A 54 0.06 0.04 6.04
CA VAL A 54 0.70 0.09 7.36
C VAL A 54 0.81 -1.30 7.98
N ALA A 55 -0.24 -2.11 7.94
CA ALA A 55 -0.22 -3.46 8.50
C ALA A 55 0.83 -4.36 7.82
N LEU A 56 0.92 -4.31 6.48
CA LEU A 56 1.91 -5.05 5.71
C LEU A 56 3.34 -4.54 5.99
N ALA A 57 3.52 -3.23 6.13
CA ALA A 57 4.80 -2.63 6.49
C ALA A 57 5.28 -3.06 7.88
N VAL A 58 4.38 -3.06 8.87
CA VAL A 58 4.66 -3.55 10.22
C VAL A 58 5.02 -5.02 10.19
N LEU A 59 4.29 -5.86 9.43
CA LEU A 59 4.60 -7.28 9.26
C LEU A 59 6.03 -7.47 8.72
N LEU A 60 6.41 -6.73 7.69
CA LEU A 60 7.76 -6.80 7.10
C LEU A 60 8.82 -6.36 8.10
N ALA A 61 8.62 -5.24 8.81
CA ALA A 61 9.54 -4.76 9.83
C ALA A 61 9.74 -5.77 10.97
N LEU A 62 8.66 -6.37 11.49
CA LEU A 62 8.73 -7.33 12.57
C LEU A 62 9.44 -8.64 12.17
N ARG A 63 9.26 -9.08 10.92
CA ARG A 63 9.87 -10.32 10.38
C ARG A 63 11.30 -10.12 9.86
N GLY A 64 11.61 -8.96 9.29
CA GLY A 64 12.89 -8.68 8.63
C GLY A 64 13.83 -7.77 9.42
N GLY A 65 13.40 -7.22 10.56
CA GLY A 65 14.15 -6.20 11.27
C GLY A 65 14.38 -4.95 10.40
N TRP A 66 15.60 -4.41 10.40
CA TRP A 66 15.95 -3.27 9.55
C TRP A 66 15.88 -3.58 8.04
N TRP A 67 16.19 -4.81 7.63
CA TRP A 67 15.95 -5.24 6.25
C TRP A 67 14.46 -5.30 5.92
N GLY A 68 13.62 -5.59 6.92
CA GLY A 68 12.17 -5.51 6.84
C GLY A 68 11.67 -4.10 6.61
N VAL A 69 12.26 -3.10 7.27
CA VAL A 69 11.97 -1.66 7.02
C VAL A 69 12.32 -1.29 5.58
N ALA A 70 13.51 -1.66 5.10
CA ALA A 70 13.91 -1.41 3.71
C ALA A 70 12.96 -2.11 2.71
N ALA A 71 12.54 -3.35 3.01
CA ALA A 71 11.55 -4.07 2.21
C ALA A 71 10.17 -3.40 2.23
N ALA A 72 9.73 -2.85 3.36
CA ALA A 72 8.48 -2.10 3.47
C ALA A 72 8.50 -0.82 2.63
N VAL A 73 9.64 -0.11 2.63
CA VAL A 73 9.84 1.07 1.77
C VAL A 73 9.80 0.67 0.28
N GLY A 74 10.49 -0.40 -0.11
CA GLY A 74 10.43 -0.91 -1.48
C GLY A 74 9.02 -1.35 -1.89
N MET A 75 8.30 -2.02 -0.99
CA MET A 75 6.92 -2.46 -1.17
C MET A 75 6.00 -1.27 -1.46
N VAL A 76 6.05 -0.20 -0.65
CA VAL A 76 5.15 0.94 -0.84
C VAL A 76 5.45 1.66 -2.16
N PHE A 77 6.71 1.90 -2.51
CA PHE A 77 7.04 2.49 -3.81
C PHE A 77 6.50 1.65 -4.98
N ALA A 78 6.69 0.33 -4.93
CA ALA A 78 6.23 -0.57 -5.97
C ALA A 78 4.69 -0.65 -6.05
N ALA A 79 4.00 -0.77 -4.90
CA ALA A 79 2.55 -0.82 -4.84
C ALA A 79 1.93 0.49 -5.33
N THR A 80 2.41 1.62 -4.84
CA THR A 80 1.93 2.94 -5.24
C THR A 80 2.25 3.24 -6.71
N ALA A 81 3.36 2.74 -7.25
CA ALA A 81 3.66 2.84 -8.68
C ALA A 81 2.70 1.99 -9.54
N ALA A 82 2.35 0.79 -9.06
CA ALA A 82 1.37 -0.06 -9.73
C ALA A 82 -0.02 0.61 -9.74
N GLU A 83 -0.47 1.16 -8.61
CA GLU A 83 -1.73 1.91 -8.54
C GLU A 83 -1.72 3.12 -9.48
N TRP A 84 -0.65 3.91 -9.47
CA TRP A 84 -0.50 5.07 -10.35
C TRP A 84 -0.54 4.68 -11.83
N ALA A 85 0.09 3.56 -12.19
CA ALA A 85 0.05 3.02 -13.55
C ALA A 85 -1.35 2.51 -13.93
N LEU A 86 -2.05 1.90 -12.98
CA LEU A 86 -3.38 1.33 -13.16
C LEU A 86 -4.52 2.34 -12.96
N PHE A 87 -4.24 3.57 -12.56
CA PHE A 87 -5.24 4.61 -12.27
C PHE A 87 -6.28 4.79 -13.39
N PRO A 88 -5.90 4.89 -14.69
CA PRO A 88 -6.90 5.00 -15.76
C PRO A 88 -7.72 3.71 -15.93
N LEU A 89 -7.13 2.55 -15.63
CA LEU A 89 -7.83 1.28 -15.72
C LEU A 89 -8.86 1.16 -14.60
N ALA A 90 -8.51 1.56 -13.37
CA ALA A 90 -9.42 1.60 -12.23
C ALA A 90 -10.62 2.51 -12.50
N TYR A 91 -10.38 3.70 -13.07
CA TYR A 91 -11.46 4.59 -13.53
C TYR A 91 -12.34 3.94 -14.58
N ARG A 92 -11.75 3.33 -15.63
CA ARG A 92 -12.52 2.66 -16.69
C ARG A 92 -13.38 1.52 -16.14
N TRP A 93 -12.86 0.76 -15.19
CA TRP A 93 -13.60 -0.31 -14.51
C TRP A 93 -14.72 0.23 -13.61
N ALA A 94 -14.50 1.35 -12.93
CA ALA A 94 -15.53 2.03 -12.17
C ALA A 94 -16.66 2.56 -13.06
N ALA A 95 -16.31 3.10 -14.24
CA ALA A 95 -17.23 3.69 -15.19
C ALA A 95 -17.99 2.67 -16.08
N LEU A 96 -17.76 1.36 -15.94
CA LEU A 96 -18.39 0.33 -16.80
C LEU A 96 -19.92 0.39 -16.82
N GLU A 97 -20.55 0.80 -15.70
CA GLU A 97 -22.00 0.88 -15.56
C GLU A 97 -22.61 2.13 -16.21
N ASP A 98 -21.89 3.27 -16.23
CA ASP A 98 -22.34 4.52 -16.84
C ASP A 98 -21.17 5.38 -17.36
N PRO A 99 -20.57 5.02 -18.53
CA PRO A 99 -19.40 5.72 -19.04
C PRO A 99 -19.65 7.20 -19.33
N ALA A 100 -20.84 7.53 -19.84
CA ALA A 100 -21.19 8.89 -20.24
C ALA A 100 -21.42 9.80 -19.02
N GLY A 101 -22.02 9.27 -17.96
CA GLY A 101 -22.20 9.99 -16.70
C GLY A 101 -20.87 10.30 -16.01
N TYR A 102 -19.95 9.33 -15.95
CA TYR A 102 -18.60 9.56 -15.41
C TYR A 102 -17.82 10.59 -16.21
N ALA A 103 -17.88 10.54 -17.55
CA ALA A 103 -17.24 11.54 -18.40
C ALA A 103 -17.80 12.96 -18.18
N ARG A 104 -19.11 13.11 -17.96
CA ARG A 104 -19.71 14.41 -17.64
C ARG A 104 -19.29 14.93 -16.26
N ARG A 105 -19.15 14.04 -15.28
CA ARG A 105 -18.86 14.41 -13.88
C ARG A 105 -17.38 14.68 -13.62
N PHE A 106 -16.50 13.87 -14.20
CA PHE A 106 -15.07 13.90 -13.92
C PHE A 106 -14.21 14.38 -15.09
N GLY A 107 -14.78 14.54 -16.29
CA GLY A 107 -14.07 15.01 -17.47
C GLY A 107 -12.99 14.04 -17.96
N GLU A 108 -11.92 14.58 -18.53
CA GLU A 108 -10.73 13.81 -18.89
C GLU A 108 -9.89 13.51 -17.66
N VAL A 109 -9.73 12.21 -17.36
CA VAL A 109 -8.97 11.73 -16.20
C VAL A 109 -7.48 11.95 -16.41
N HIS A 110 -6.95 12.96 -15.74
CA HIS A 110 -5.51 13.24 -15.68
C HIS A 110 -4.89 12.52 -14.47
N ARG A 111 -3.71 11.91 -14.67
CA ARG A 111 -2.97 11.29 -13.57
C ARG A 111 -2.26 12.39 -12.77
N PRO A 112 -2.35 12.39 -11.43
CA PRO A 112 -1.51 13.26 -10.62
C PRO A 112 -0.03 12.89 -10.78
N GLY A 113 0.86 13.82 -10.43
CA GLY A 113 2.29 13.52 -10.41
C GLY A 113 2.60 12.38 -9.43
N TYR A 114 3.46 11.44 -9.81
CA TYR A 114 3.77 10.28 -8.94
C TYR A 114 4.26 10.70 -7.55
N GLY A 115 5.08 11.76 -7.46
CA GLY A 115 5.56 12.28 -6.18
C GLY A 115 4.42 12.72 -5.26
N GLU A 116 3.46 13.50 -5.77
CA GLU A 116 2.28 13.92 -5.01
C GLU A 116 1.42 12.74 -4.59
N TRP A 117 1.29 11.74 -5.48
CA TRP A 117 0.53 10.52 -5.24
C TRP A 117 1.15 9.64 -4.13
N SER A 118 2.48 9.48 -4.12
CA SER A 118 3.15 8.54 -3.22
C SER A 118 3.61 9.10 -1.89
N THR A 119 3.67 10.43 -1.76
CA THR A 119 4.31 11.07 -0.59
C THR A 119 3.69 10.61 0.74
N TYR A 120 2.36 10.64 0.84
CA TYR A 120 1.68 10.28 2.09
C TYR A 120 1.84 8.81 2.45
N ASP A 121 1.74 7.91 1.46
CA ASP A 121 1.91 6.48 1.68
C ASP A 121 3.33 6.16 2.15
N VAL A 122 4.35 6.75 1.50
CA VAL A 122 5.76 6.52 1.84
C VAL A 122 6.07 7.01 3.24
N ILE A 123 5.59 8.20 3.62
CA ILE A 123 5.78 8.75 4.97
C ILE A 123 5.11 7.86 6.01
N ALA A 124 3.83 7.51 5.80
CA ALA A 124 3.09 6.69 6.74
C ALA A 124 3.72 5.30 6.93
N VAL A 125 4.02 4.61 5.82
CA VAL A 125 4.64 3.28 5.83
C VAL A 125 6.03 3.33 6.44
N GLY A 126 6.87 4.29 6.03
CA GLY A 126 8.23 4.43 6.53
C GLY A 126 8.26 4.67 8.03
N PHE A 127 7.44 5.60 8.52
CA PHE A 127 7.35 5.91 9.94
C PHE A 127 6.82 4.72 10.75
N SER A 128 5.74 4.07 10.30
CA SER A 128 5.17 2.90 10.99
C SER A 128 6.14 1.72 11.05
N ALA A 129 6.86 1.44 9.95
CA ALA A 129 7.85 0.36 9.92
C ALA A 129 9.03 0.65 10.86
N ALA A 130 9.55 1.87 10.84
CA ALA A 130 10.64 2.29 11.72
C ALA A 130 10.22 2.26 13.20
N LEU A 131 9.02 2.76 13.52
CA LEU A 131 8.47 2.73 14.87
C LEU A 131 8.26 1.30 15.36
N ALA A 132 7.66 0.43 14.55
CA ALA A 132 7.46 -0.97 14.90
C ALA A 132 8.78 -1.68 15.21
N GLN A 133 9.81 -1.44 14.39
CA GLN A 133 11.13 -1.98 14.62
C GLN A 133 11.78 -1.41 15.89
N GLY A 134 11.65 -0.11 16.14
CA GLY A 134 12.17 0.55 17.34
C GLY A 134 11.52 0.01 18.63
N LEU A 135 10.18 -0.11 18.64
CA LEU A 135 9.43 -0.71 19.74
C LEU A 135 9.88 -2.14 20.01
N ARG A 136 10.10 -2.93 18.95
CA ARG A 136 10.57 -4.31 19.06
C ARG A 136 11.97 -4.41 19.68
N MET A 137 12.87 -3.48 19.34
CA MET A 137 14.21 -3.42 19.95
C MET A 137 14.14 -3.10 21.44
N MET A 138 13.29 -2.13 21.83
CA MET A 138 13.09 -1.80 23.24
C MET A 138 12.49 -2.99 24.03
N ALA A 139 11.66 -3.80 23.38
CA ALA A 139 11.11 -5.01 23.98
C ALA A 139 12.07 -6.22 23.99
N GLY A 140 13.28 -6.10 23.42
CA GLY A 140 14.26 -7.18 23.40
C GLY A 140 13.88 -8.39 22.53
N VAL A 141 12.95 -8.24 21.57
CA VAL A 141 12.44 -9.36 20.77
C VAL A 141 13.33 -9.60 19.53
N ASN A 142 13.89 -10.81 19.41
CA ASN A 142 14.83 -11.17 18.34
C ASN A 142 14.10 -11.54 17.02
N PRO A 143 14.46 -10.96 15.86
CA PRO A 143 13.88 -11.29 14.54
C PRO A 143 14.05 -12.73 14.09
N THR A 144 15.11 -13.40 14.51
CA THR A 144 15.49 -14.70 13.95
C THR A 144 14.93 -15.88 14.73
N GLY A 145 14.17 -15.64 15.80
CA GLY A 145 13.79 -16.70 16.76
C GLY A 145 14.97 -17.15 17.63
N PRO A 146 14.75 -18.06 18.59
CA PRO A 146 15.83 -18.74 19.29
C PRO A 146 16.74 -19.39 18.25
N ARG A 147 18.06 -19.18 18.37
CA ARG A 147 19.00 -20.07 17.69
C ARG A 147 18.91 -21.38 18.45
N ASP A 148 18.42 -22.43 17.80
CA ASP A 148 18.53 -23.78 18.32
C ASP A 148 20.03 -24.05 18.57
N GLU A 149 20.42 -24.11 19.84
CA GLU A 149 21.72 -24.63 20.31
C GLU A 149 21.61 -26.14 20.53
#